data_AF-A0A0C2GQ15-F1
#
_entry.id   AF-A0A0C2GQ15-F1
#
_cell.length_a   1.000
_cell.length_b   1.000
_cell.length_c   1.000
_cell.angle_alpha   90.00
_cell.angle_beta   90.00
_cell.angle_gamma   90.00
#
_symmetry.space_group_name_H-M   'P 1'
#
loop_
_entity.id
_entity.type
_entity.pdbx_description
1 polymer ?
#
loop_
_entity_poly.entity_id
_entity_poly.type
_entity_poly.pdbx_seq_one_letter_code
_entity_poly.pdbx_strand_id
1 'polypeptide(L)'
;MFFDVLKTFSRFFLIFVLFIVAFSIAFYALMQNRPEFSTVPSSVLKTAVMMIGEFEFTAIFHGDENSHLQRLFGPTLVYPLFLFFCVVMTILLMNLLKINITAQIDSTEGREHTQPEIPMSLDKFIQQFYVVHRRSTR
;
A
#
# COMPACT_ATOMS: atom_id res chain seq x y z
N MET A 1 -22.90 -13.47 -8.84
CA MET A 1 -22.61 -12.69 -7.62
C MET A 1 -21.21 -12.96 -7.09
N PHE A 2 -20.91 -14.13 -6.53
CA PHE A 2 -19.56 -14.41 -5.98
C PHE A 2 -18.45 -14.37 -7.04
N PHE A 3 -18.64 -15.04 -8.17
CA PHE A 3 -17.66 -15.06 -9.26
C PHE A 3 -17.42 -13.69 -9.90
N ASP A 4 -18.43 -12.80 -9.92
CA ASP A 4 -18.30 -11.44 -10.46
C ASP A 4 -17.43 -10.57 -9.56
N VAL A 5 -17.60 -10.68 -8.23
CA VAL A 5 -16.73 -10.03 -7.24
C VAL A 5 -15.31 -10.60 -7.31
N LEU A 6 -15.17 -11.93 -7.46
CA LEU A 6 -13.88 -12.60 -7.58
C LEU A 6 -13.09 -12.16 -8.82
N LYS A 7 -13.78 -11.93 -9.95
CA LYS A 7 -13.17 -11.44 -11.19
C LYS A 7 -12.60 -10.02 -11.04
N THR A 8 -13.33 -9.15 -10.36
CA THR A 8 -12.87 -7.79 -10.06
C THR A 8 -11.71 -7.82 -9.07
N PHE A 9 -11.81 -8.63 -8.00
CA PHE A 9 -10.73 -8.84 -7.03
C PHE A 9 -9.45 -9.40 -7.68
N SER A 10 -9.58 -10.36 -8.60
CA SER A 10 -8.45 -11.03 -9.25
C SER A 10 -7.56 -10.06 -10.03
N ARG A 11 -8.12 -9.06 -10.71
CA ARG A 11 -7.33 -8.03 -11.41
C ARG A 11 -6.44 -7.23 -10.45
N PHE A 12 -6.94 -6.90 -9.26
CA PHE A 12 -6.17 -6.19 -8.24
C PHE A 12 -5.20 -7.11 -7.49
N PHE A 13 -5.61 -8.37 -7.27
CA PHE A 13 -4.79 -9.39 -6.64
C PHE A 13 -3.49 -9.65 -7.41
N LEU A 14 -3.51 -9.59 -8.75
CA LEU A 14 -2.30 -9.76 -9.56
C LEU A 14 -1.26 -8.66 -9.31
N ILE A 15 -1.69 -7.41 -9.17
CA ILE A 15 -0.82 -6.28 -8.82
C ILE A 15 -0.25 -6.51 -7.41
N PHE A 16 -1.08 -6.98 -6.48
CA PHE A 16 -0.69 -7.30 -5.11
C PHE A 16 0.42 -8.36 -5.07
N VAL A 17 0.23 -9.48 -5.77
CA VAL A 17 1.23 -10.56 -5.85
C VAL A 17 2.54 -10.08 -6.48
N LEU A 18 2.49 -9.24 -7.51
CA LEU A 18 3.69 -8.67 -8.14
C LEU A 18 4.51 -7.85 -7.14
N PHE A 19 3.85 -7.02 -6.33
CA PHE A 19 4.52 -6.26 -5.29
C PHE A 19 5.06 -7.14 -4.14
N ILE A 20 4.33 -8.19 -3.72
CA ILE A 20 4.85 -9.16 -2.74
C ILE A 20 6.17 -9.74 -3.23
N VAL A 21 6.22 -10.23 -4.47
CA VAL A 21 7.42 -10.86 -5.04
C VAL A 21 8.57 -9.85 -5.16
N ALA A 22 8.30 -8.65 -5.68
CA ALA A 22 9.33 -7.62 -5.86
C ALA A 22 9.96 -7.18 -4.52
N PHE A 23 9.13 -6.87 -3.52
CA PHE A 23 9.62 -6.46 -2.21
C PHE A 23 10.21 -7.61 -1.41
N SER A 24 9.69 -8.83 -1.56
CA SER A 24 10.26 -10.02 -0.93
C SER A 24 11.69 -10.28 -1.40
N ILE A 25 11.97 -10.15 -2.70
CA ILE A 25 13.34 -10.32 -3.22
C ILE A 25 14.26 -9.20 -2.69
N ALA A 26 13.76 -7.96 -2.62
CA ALA A 26 14.51 -6.85 -2.05
C ALA A 26 14.84 -7.09 -0.55
N PHE A 27 13.86 -7.53 0.24
CA PHE A 27 14.06 -7.83 1.65
C PHE A 27 14.93 -9.08 1.88
N TYR A 28 14.80 -10.10 1.03
CA TYR A 28 15.72 -11.24 1.02
C TYR A 28 17.17 -10.78 0.81
N ALA A 29 17.41 -9.95 -0.20
CA ALA A 29 18.76 -9.46 -0.50
C ALA A 29 19.34 -8.55 0.60
N LEU A 30 18.54 -7.65 1.18
CA LEU A 30 19.02 -6.70 2.19
C LEU A 30 19.04 -7.27 3.61
N MET A 31 18.17 -8.23 3.93
CA MET A 31 17.97 -8.74 5.29
C MET A 31 18.18 -10.26 5.40
N GLN A 32 18.90 -10.90 4.48
CA GLN A 32 19.21 -12.34 4.51
C GLN A 32 19.77 -12.86 5.85
N ASN A 33 20.38 -11.96 6.64
CA ASN A 33 20.96 -12.27 7.94
C ASN A 33 19.92 -12.48 9.05
N ARG A 34 18.65 -12.20 8.77
CA ARG A 34 17.51 -12.40 9.65
C ARG A 34 16.86 -13.76 9.36
N PRO A 35 16.48 -14.54 10.39
CA PRO A 35 15.86 -15.85 10.17
C PRO A 35 14.56 -15.74 9.35
N GLU A 36 13.81 -14.65 9.49
CA GLU A 36 12.56 -14.39 8.77
C GLU A 36 12.77 -14.19 7.26
N PHE A 37 13.98 -13.77 6.85
CA PHE A 37 14.34 -13.48 5.46
C PHE A 37 15.50 -14.36 4.97
N SER A 38 15.84 -15.42 5.71
CA SER A 38 16.95 -16.32 5.41
C SER A 38 16.73 -17.18 4.16
N THR A 39 15.47 -17.39 3.78
CA THR A 39 15.09 -18.12 2.57
C THR A 39 14.08 -17.31 1.75
N VAL A 40 14.10 -17.51 0.43
CA VAL A 40 13.14 -16.89 -0.49
C VAL A 40 11.69 -17.16 -0.06
N PRO A 41 11.24 -18.41 0.17
CA PRO A 41 9.85 -18.66 0.57
C PRO A 41 9.48 -18.03 1.93
N SER A 42 10.39 -18.03 2.91
CA SER A 42 10.16 -17.34 4.19
C SER A 42 10.03 -15.84 4.02
N SER A 43 10.85 -15.23 3.16
CA SER A 43 10.78 -13.79 2.88
C SER A 43 9.48 -13.41 2.16
N VAL A 44 8.97 -14.27 1.27
CA VAL A 44 7.68 -14.06 0.59
C VAL A 44 6.55 -14.10 1.61
N LEU A 45 6.55 -15.10 2.49
CA LEU A 45 5.54 -15.25 3.53
C LEU A 45 5.57 -14.08 4.51
N LYS A 46 6.77 -13.67 4.98
CA LYS A 46 6.91 -12.51 5.87
C LYS A 46 6.44 -11.22 5.19
N THR A 47 6.75 -11.04 3.91
CA THR A 47 6.27 -9.88 3.13
C THR A 47 4.75 -9.88 2.98
N ALA A 48 4.12 -11.04 2.76
CA ALA A 48 2.67 -11.17 2.71
C ALA A 48 2.01 -10.85 4.07
N VAL A 49 2.58 -11.31 5.18
CA VAL A 49 2.11 -10.99 6.54
C VAL A 49 2.23 -9.48 6.83
N MET A 50 3.36 -8.87 6.46
CA MET A 50 3.53 -7.41 6.55
C MET A 50 2.52 -6.65 5.70
N MET A 51 2.10 -7.22 4.56
CA MET A 51 1.11 -6.62 3.67
C MET A 51 -0.32 -6.69 4.24
N ILE A 52 -0.63 -7.68 5.07
CA ILE A 52 -1.89 -7.77 5.82
C ILE A 52 -1.95 -6.69 6.92
N GLY A 53 -0.80 -6.13 7.31
CA GLY A 53 -0.68 -5.07 8.31
C GLY A 53 -0.01 -5.52 9.61
N GLU A 54 0.48 -6.76 9.67
CA GLU A 54 1.27 -7.25 10.80
C GLU A 54 2.73 -6.78 10.67
N PHE A 55 3.04 -5.68 11.35
CA PHE A 55 4.38 -5.10 11.38
C PHE A 55 5.08 -5.41 12.70
N GLU A 56 6.15 -6.19 12.66
CA GLU A 56 7.02 -6.43 13.81
C GLU A 56 8.32 -5.61 13.70
N PHE A 57 8.21 -4.29 13.80
CA PHE A 57 9.36 -3.39 13.64
C PHE A 57 10.48 -3.67 14.66
N THR A 58 10.13 -3.96 15.91
CA THR A 58 11.12 -4.26 16.96
C THR A 58 11.86 -5.57 16.68
N ALA A 59 11.17 -6.61 16.21
CA ALA A 59 11.78 -7.90 15.89
C ALA A 59 12.71 -7.81 14.67
N ILE A 60 12.32 -7.01 13.66
CA ILE A 60 13.06 -6.86 12.40
C ILE A 60 14.29 -5.95 12.57
N PHE A 61 14.14 -4.84 13.31
CA PHE A 61 15.16 -3.78 13.38
C PHE A 61 15.93 -3.71 14.71
N HIS A 62 15.34 -4.15 15.83
CA HIS A 62 15.92 -4.08 17.18
C HIS A 62 16.14 -5.47 17.82
N GLY A 63 16.23 -6.52 17.00
CA GLY A 63 16.49 -7.88 17.48
C GLY A 63 17.75 -7.98 18.33
N ASP A 64 17.65 -8.80 19.38
CA ASP A 64 18.57 -9.01 20.51
C ASP A 64 20.05 -8.64 20.26
N GLU A 65 20.52 -7.64 21.01
CA GLU A 65 21.87 -7.04 20.96
C GLU A 65 22.99 -8.07 21.19
N ASN A 66 22.66 -9.25 21.71
CA ASN A 66 23.58 -10.32 22.06
C ASN A 66 24.05 -11.17 20.88
N SER A 67 23.46 -11.03 19.69
CA SER A 67 23.85 -11.82 18.51
C SER A 67 24.47 -10.94 17.42
N HIS A 68 25.81 -10.91 17.37
CA HIS A 68 26.59 -10.28 16.29
C HIS A 68 26.22 -10.79 14.88
N LEU A 69 25.55 -11.94 14.80
CA LEU A 69 25.02 -12.56 13.58
C LEU A 69 23.70 -11.95 13.07
N GLN A 70 23.05 -11.04 13.80
CA GLN A 70 21.78 -10.42 13.35
C GLN A 70 21.93 -8.96 12.90
N ARG A 71 23.16 -8.49 12.70
CA ARG A 71 23.41 -7.11 12.26
C ARG A 71 22.82 -6.89 10.87
N LEU A 72 21.99 -5.85 10.76
CA LEU A 72 21.37 -5.45 9.51
C LEU A 72 22.46 -4.95 8.55
N PHE A 73 22.55 -5.53 7.35
CA PHE A 73 23.47 -5.03 6.33
C PHE A 73 22.93 -3.71 5.80
N GLY A 74 23.61 -2.60 6.11
CA GLY A 74 23.25 -1.27 5.62
C GLY A 74 21.92 -0.74 6.16
N PRO A 75 21.79 -0.47 7.48
CA PRO A 75 20.57 0.10 8.07
C PRO A 75 20.10 1.36 7.34
N THR A 76 21.03 2.16 6.84
CA THR A 76 20.78 3.36 6.02
C THR A 76 19.90 3.10 4.79
N LEU A 77 19.95 1.90 4.19
CA LEU A 77 19.14 1.53 3.02
C LEU A 77 17.84 0.81 3.40
N VAL A 78 17.85 0.03 4.48
CA VAL A 78 16.68 -0.76 4.89
C VAL A 78 15.56 0.13 5.41
N TYR A 79 15.86 1.15 6.22
CA TYR A 79 14.84 2.07 6.74
C TYR A 79 14.04 2.80 5.64
N PRO A 80 14.68 3.48 4.67
CA PRO A 80 13.94 4.15 3.59
C PRO A 80 13.23 3.16 2.67
N LEU A 81 13.81 1.98 2.40
CA LEU A 81 13.15 0.93 1.62
C LEU A 81 11.88 0.42 2.30
N PHE A 82 11.93 0.18 3.61
CA PHE A 82 10.79 -0.26 4.40
C PHE A 82 9.71 0.83 4.49
N LEU A 83 10.10 2.09 4.68
CA LEU A 83 9.16 3.21 4.65
C LEU A 83 8.48 3.35 3.28
N PHE A 84 9.24 3.22 2.20
CA PHE A 84 8.72 3.23 0.84
C PHE A 84 7.73 2.08 0.62
N PHE A 85 8.06 0.87 1.08
CA PHE A 85 7.14 -0.26 1.10
C PHE A 85 5.84 0.09 1.82
N CYS A 86 5.88 0.62 3.05
CA CYS A 86 4.68 0.99 3.80
C CYS A 86 3.81 2.02 3.08
N VAL A 87 4.41 3.04 2.44
CA VAL A 87 3.67 4.05 1.66
C VAL A 87 3.01 3.42 0.45
N VAL A 88 3.74 2.60 -0.33
CA VAL A 88 3.20 1.90 -1.49
C VAL A 88 2.06 0.97 -1.07
N MET A 89 2.23 0.20 0.01
CA MET A 89 1.18 -0.68 0.54
C MET A 89 -0.07 0.09 0.95
N THR A 90 0.10 1.22 1.65
CA THR A 90 -1.02 2.08 2.06
C THR A 90 -1.78 2.62 0.84
N ILE A 91 -1.06 3.04 -0.20
CA ILE A 91 -1.66 3.51 -1.46
C ILE A 91 -2.40 2.37 -2.17
N LEU A 92 -1.82 1.18 -2.25
CA LEU A 92 -2.45 0.01 -2.88
C LEU A 92 -3.74 -0.39 -2.15
N LEU A 93 -3.72 -0.45 -0.82
CA LEU A 93 -4.89 -0.77 0.00
C LEU A 93 -5.97 0.31 -0.13
N MET A 94 -5.60 1.59 -0.09
CA MET A 94 -6.54 2.70 -0.28
C MET A 94 -7.18 2.68 -1.67
N ASN A 95 -6.40 2.37 -2.70
CA ASN A 95 -6.90 2.26 -4.06
C ASN A 95 -7.84 1.06 -4.24
N LEU A 96 -7.55 -0.09 -3.62
CA LEU A 96 -8.44 -1.25 -3.65
C LEU A 96 -9.78 -0.93 -2.97
N LEU A 97 -9.73 -0.30 -1.79
CA LEU A 97 -10.94 0.09 -1.06
C LEU A 97 -11.76 1.13 -1.82
N LYS A 98 -11.11 2.18 -2.33
CA LYS A 98 -11.76 3.25 -3.10
C LYS A 98 -12.47 2.71 -4.34
N ILE A 99 -11.84 1.82 -5.10
CA ILE A 99 -12.42 1.26 -6.32
C ILE A 99 -13.70 0.47 -6.03
N ASN A 100 -13.73 -0.32 -4.96
CA ASN A 100 -14.94 -1.05 -4.58
C ASN A 100 -16.07 -0.09 -4.15
N ILE A 101 -15.74 0.94 -3.36
CA ILE A 101 -16.71 1.95 -2.92
C ILE A 101 -17.27 2.74 -4.10
N THR A 102 -16.41 3.24 -5.00
CA THR A 102 -16.85 3.97 -6.19
C THR A 102 -17.69 3.10 -7.12
N ALA A 103 -17.35 1.82 -7.29
CA ALA A 103 -18.17 0.89 -8.06
C ALA A 103 -19.57 0.68 -7.46
N GLN A 104 -19.70 0.69 -6.13
CA GLN A 104 -21.01 0.63 -5.46
C GLN A 104 -21.80 1.93 -5.62
N ILE A 105 -21.12 3.09 -5.61
CA ILE A 105 -21.75 4.41 -5.83
C ILE A 105 -22.32 4.50 -7.26
N ASP A 106 -21.56 4.15 -8.29
CA ASP A 106 -22.02 4.13 -9.69
C ASP A 106 -23.23 3.19 -9.89
N SER A 107 -23.23 2.03 -9.21
CA SER A 107 -24.36 1.09 -9.27
C SER A 107 -25.62 1.59 -8.57
N THR A 108 -25.48 2.59 -7.69
CA THR A 108 -26.57 3.26 -6.97
C THR A 108 -27.07 4.47 -7.75
N GLU A 109 -26.19 5.27 -8.36
CA GLU A 109 -26.54 6.39 -9.26
C GLU A 109 -27.22 5.91 -10.56
N GLY A 110 -26.89 4.71 -11.05
CA GLY A 110 -27.61 4.09 -12.17
C GLY A 110 -29.10 3.81 -11.92
N ARG A 111 -29.60 4.03 -10.69
CA ARG A 111 -31.03 3.97 -10.33
C ARG A 111 -31.69 5.34 -10.17
N GLU A 112 -30.95 6.43 -10.10
CA GLU A 112 -31.51 7.78 -9.99
C GLU A 112 -30.77 8.72 -10.94
N HIS A 113 -31.37 8.99 -12.10
CA HIS A 113 -31.09 10.22 -12.83
C HIS A 113 -31.25 11.41 -11.89
N THR A 114 -30.16 11.99 -11.40
CA THR A 114 -29.81 13.43 -11.45
C THR A 114 -28.47 13.70 -10.73
N GLN A 115 -27.42 13.88 -11.54
CA GLN A 115 -26.19 14.66 -11.29
C GLN A 115 -25.18 14.19 -10.21
N PRO A 116 -23.98 13.69 -10.60
CA PRO A 116 -22.94 13.30 -9.66
C PRO A 116 -22.22 14.52 -9.06
N GLU A 117 -22.32 14.70 -7.73
CA GLU A 117 -21.31 15.43 -6.98
C GLU A 117 -20.05 14.57 -6.85
N ILE A 118 -19.16 14.72 -7.83
CA ILE A 118 -17.83 14.11 -7.85
C ILE A 118 -17.11 14.37 -6.51
N PRO A 119 -16.54 13.35 -5.84
CA PRO A 119 -15.61 13.58 -4.73
C PRO A 119 -14.38 14.30 -5.27
N MET A 120 -14.29 15.57 -4.93
CA MET A 120 -13.25 16.56 -5.21
C MET A 120 -11.94 15.97 -5.76
N SER A 121 -11.78 15.99 -7.09
CA SER A 121 -10.44 15.93 -7.69
C SER A 121 -9.68 17.18 -7.22
N LEU A 122 -8.37 17.04 -7.01
CA LEU A 122 -7.46 18.12 -6.57
C LEU A 122 -7.64 19.39 -7.42
N ASP A 123 -8.06 19.24 -8.67
CA ASP A 123 -8.37 20.30 -9.61
C ASP A 123 -9.54 21.20 -9.16
N LYS A 124 -10.60 20.63 -8.56
CA LYS A 124 -11.74 21.40 -8.00
C LYS A 124 -11.35 22.16 -6.73
N PHE A 125 -10.50 21.59 -5.88
CA PHE A 125 -10.02 22.26 -4.66
C PHE A 125 -9.15 23.48 -4.99
N ILE A 126 -8.26 23.34 -5.97
CA ILE A 126 -7.40 24.44 -6.45
C ILE A 126 -8.27 25.55 -7.06
N GLN A 127 -9.31 25.21 -7.83
CA GLN A 127 -10.24 26.19 -8.40
C GLN A 127 -11.04 26.94 -7.33
N GLN A 128 -11.50 26.25 -6.28
CA GLN A 128 -12.20 26.90 -5.16
C GLN A 128 -11.29 27.89 -4.40
N PHE A 129 -10.04 27.51 -4.13
CA PHE A 129 -9.07 28.40 -3.49
C PHE A 129 -8.73 29.61 -4.37
N TYR A 130 -8.55 29.40 -5.68
CA TYR A 130 -8.24 30.47 -6.62
C TYR A 130 -9.39 31.48 -6.77
N VAL A 131 -10.65 31.01 -6.81
CA VAL A 131 -11.84 31.87 -6.90
C VAL A 131 -12.08 32.65 -5.61
N VAL A 132 -11.85 32.04 -4.43
CA VAL A 132 -11.97 32.73 -3.14
C VAL A 132 -10.90 33.81 -2.98
N HIS A 133 -9.65 33.54 -3.38
CA HIS A 133 -8.58 34.53 -3.24
C HIS A 133 -8.71 35.71 -4.24
N ARG A 134 -9.30 35.47 -5.42
CA ARG A 134 -9.58 36.54 -6.41
C ARG A 134 -10.73 37.47 -5.99
N ARG A 135 -11.56 37.08 -5.01
CA ARG A 135 -12.60 37.95 -4.42
C ARG A 135 -12.11 38.81 -3.26
N SER A 136 -10.91 38.59 -2.73
CA SER A 136 -10.38 39.34 -1.58
C SER A 136 -9.50 40.54 -1.96
N THR A 137 -9.24 40.77 -3.25
CA THR A 137 -8.38 41.86 -3.76
C THR A 137 -9.12 42.86 -4.65
N ARG A 138 -10.44 42.94 -4.52
CA ARG A 138 -11.25 44.08 -5.00
C ARG A 138 -12.10 44.62 -3.86
#